data_AF-A0A699UUD6-F1
#
_entry.id   AF-A0A699UUD6-F1
#
_cell.length_a   1.000
_cell.length_b   1.000
_cell.length_c   1.000
_cell.angle_alpha   90.00
_cell.angle_beta   90.00
_cell.angle_gamma   90.00
#
_symmetry.space_group_name_H-M   'P 1'
#
loop_
_entity.id
_entity.type
_entity.pdbx_description
1 polymer ?
#
loop_
_entity_poly.entity_id
_entity_poly.type
_entity_poly.pdbx_seq_one_letter_code
_entity_poly.pdbx_strand_id
1 'polypeptide(L)'
;HHGFSELHQLDTFYNALNVNDHDSLNSAAGGNFLDKMPADCLKIIERKSKVRQTRAKAVVAKVNSSSSTLAISSDVAELKDMVRALLLDKKN
;
A
#
# COMPACT_ATOMS: atom_id res chain seq x y z
N HIS A 1 -15.42 -20.15 0.73
CA HIS A 1 -14.79 -19.76 -0.54
C HIS A 1 -14.29 -18.30 -0.56
N HIS A 2 -14.32 -17.54 0.55
CA HIS A 2 -13.94 -16.12 0.55
C HIS A 2 -12.43 -15.86 0.69
N GLY A 3 -11.72 -16.62 1.54
CA GLY A 3 -10.30 -16.35 1.85
C GLY A 3 -9.28 -16.71 0.77
N PHE A 4 -9.68 -17.47 -0.26
CA PHE A 4 -8.79 -17.82 -1.38
C PHE A 4 -8.62 -16.63 -2.34
N SER A 5 -9.66 -15.81 -2.48
CA SER A 5 -9.64 -14.59 -3.30
C SER A 5 -8.75 -13.50 -2.67
N GLU A 6 -8.80 -13.33 -1.35
CA GLU A 6 -8.00 -12.32 -0.63
C GLU A 6 -6.49 -12.59 -0.75
N LEU A 7 -6.06 -13.85 -0.60
CA LEU A 7 -4.64 -14.22 -0.76
C LEU A 7 -4.17 -13.98 -2.19
N HIS A 8 -4.97 -14.36 -3.19
CA HIS A 8 -4.63 -14.12 -4.60
C HIS A 8 -4.58 -12.62 -4.95
N GLN A 9 -5.49 -11.81 -4.38
CA GLN A 9 -5.46 -10.36 -4.57
C GLN A 9 -4.24 -9.72 -3.89
N LEU A 10 -3.84 -10.19 -2.70
CA LEU A 10 -2.63 -9.74 -2.02
C LEU A 10 -1.35 -10.12 -2.78
N ASP A 11 -1.32 -11.33 -3.35
CA ASP A 11 -0.22 -11.78 -4.20
C ASP A 11 -0.12 -10.93 -5.47
N THR A 12 -1.24 -10.71 -6.16
CA THR A 12 -1.31 -9.83 -7.34
C THR A 12 -0.85 -8.41 -7.00
N PHE A 13 -1.33 -7.86 -5.88
CA PHE A 13 -0.92 -6.55 -5.38
C PHE A 13 0.58 -6.53 -5.11
N TYR A 14 1.11 -7.52 -4.40
CA TYR A 14 2.53 -7.59 -4.06
C TYR A 14 3.37 -7.66 -5.35
N ASN A 15 3.03 -8.52 -6.29
CA ASN A 15 3.75 -8.66 -7.56
C ASN A 15 3.71 -7.42 -8.46
N ALA A 16 2.73 -6.54 -8.30
CA ALA A 16 2.64 -5.27 -9.02
C ALA A 16 3.54 -4.15 -8.44
N LEU A 17 4.09 -4.34 -7.24
CA LEU A 17 4.95 -3.34 -6.58
C LEU A 17 6.38 -3.38 -7.11
N ASN A 18 7.06 -2.22 -7.00
CA ASN A 18 8.51 -2.16 -7.25
C ASN A 18 9.31 -2.70 -6.05
N VAL A 19 10.59 -3.01 -6.29
CA VAL A 19 11.50 -3.59 -5.29
C VAL A 19 11.61 -2.78 -3.99
N ASN A 20 11.60 -1.45 -4.07
CA ASN A 20 11.71 -0.61 -2.87
C ASN A 20 10.45 -0.73 -1.99
N ASP A 21 9.30 -0.90 -2.62
CA ASP A 21 8.03 -1.09 -1.94
C ASP A 21 7.90 -2.49 -1.35
N HIS A 22 8.47 -3.52 -1.99
CA HIS A 22 8.62 -4.87 -1.41
C HIS A 22 9.42 -4.83 -0.11
N ASP A 23 10.64 -4.30 -0.15
CA ASP A 23 11.51 -4.22 1.03
C ASP A 23 10.84 -3.43 2.16
N SER A 24 10.12 -2.36 1.79
CA SER A 24 9.36 -1.54 2.74
C SER A 24 8.24 -2.28 3.45
N LEU A 25 7.54 -3.17 2.74
CA LEU A 25 6.45 -3.97 3.29
C LEU A 25 7.00 -5.13 4.12
N ASN A 26 8.02 -5.83 3.63
CA ASN A 26 8.68 -6.91 4.35
C ASN A 26 9.30 -6.41 5.66
N SER A 27 9.94 -5.24 5.63
CA SER A 27 10.46 -4.60 6.85
C SER A 27 9.36 -4.28 7.86
N ALA A 28 8.19 -3.82 7.40
CA ALA A 28 7.06 -3.52 8.27
C ALA A 28 6.38 -4.79 8.81
N ALA A 29 6.46 -5.90 8.07
CA ALA A 29 5.98 -7.21 8.50
C ALA A 29 6.97 -7.92 9.45
N GLY A 30 8.23 -7.47 9.49
CA GLY A 30 9.30 -8.16 10.22
C GLY A 30 9.67 -9.52 9.58
N GLY A 31 9.55 -9.63 8.26
CA GLY A 31 9.68 -10.87 7.48
C GLY A 31 8.96 -10.76 6.14
N ASN A 32 8.75 -11.87 5.44
CA ASN A 32 7.97 -11.83 4.19
C ASN A 32 6.53 -11.37 4.47
N PHE A 33 6.05 -10.41 3.67
CA PHE A 33 4.71 -9.86 3.79
C PHE A 33 3.64 -10.92 3.48
N LEU A 34 3.85 -11.74 2.46
CA LEU A 34 2.89 -12.77 2.03
C LEU A 34 2.77 -13.95 3.01
N ASP A 35 3.71 -14.11 3.94
CA ASP A 35 3.63 -15.12 5.00
C ASP A 35 2.70 -14.70 6.16
N LYS A 36 2.26 -13.44 6.19
CA LYS A 36 1.34 -12.95 7.21
C LYS A 36 -0.10 -13.33 6.89
N MET A 37 -0.93 -13.39 7.92
CA MET A 37 -2.37 -13.57 7.74
C MET A 37 -2.94 -12.41 6.91
N PRO A 38 -3.91 -12.64 6.01
CA PRO A 38 -4.48 -11.59 5.16
C PRO A 38 -4.93 -10.34 5.92
N ALA A 39 -5.49 -10.51 7.11
CA ALA A 39 -5.90 -9.39 7.97
C ALA A 39 -4.73 -8.52 8.45
N ASP A 40 -3.55 -9.10 8.68
CA ASP A 40 -2.36 -8.36 9.08
C ASP A 40 -1.71 -7.68 7.88
N CYS A 41 -1.71 -8.33 6.71
CA CYS A 41 -1.33 -7.73 5.44
C CYS A 41 -2.08 -6.42 5.19
N LEU A 42 -3.41 -6.43 5.32
CA LEU A 42 -4.25 -5.25 5.15
C LEU A 42 -3.89 -4.12 6.14
N LYS A 43 -3.66 -4.45 7.42
CA LYS A 43 -3.26 -3.46 8.42
C LYS A 43 -1.88 -2.85 8.13
N ILE A 44 -0.94 -3.64 7.60
CA ILE A 44 0.40 -3.15 7.24
C ILE A 44 0.29 -2.19 6.05
N ILE A 45 -0.46 -2.55 5.00
CA ILE A 45 -0.68 -1.68 3.85
C ILE A 45 -1.35 -0.37 4.27
N GLU A 46 -2.40 -0.44 5.10
CA GLU A 46 -3.10 0.74 5.63
C GLU A 46 -2.15 1.67 6.39
N ARG A 47 -1.34 1.13 7.31
CA ARG A 47 -0.36 1.92 8.07
C ARG A 47 0.66 2.59 7.16
N LYS A 48 1.18 1.88 6.15
CA LYS A 48 2.15 2.44 5.20
C LYS A 48 1.54 3.52 4.32
N SER A 49 0.30 3.32 3.85
CA SER A 49 -0.46 4.34 3.11
C SER A 49 -0.65 5.61 3.93
N LYS A 50 -1.01 5.47 5.22
CA LYS A 50 -1.14 6.60 6.15
C LYS A 50 0.18 7.35 6.38
N VAL A 51 1.29 6.62 6.58
CA VAL A 51 2.63 7.20 6.71
C VAL A 51 3.02 8.01 5.47
N ARG A 52 2.83 7.45 4.26
CA ARG A 52 3.10 8.14 3.00
C ARG A 52 2.24 9.39 2.85
N GLN A 53 0.97 9.32 3.22
CA GLN A 53 0.07 10.49 3.18
C GLN A 53 0.51 11.61 4.14
N THR A 54 0.90 11.28 5.38
CA THR A 54 1.43 12.29 6.32
C THR A 54 2.73 12.92 5.83
N ARG A 55 3.63 12.13 5.22
CA ARG A 55 4.87 12.63 4.64
C ARG A 55 4.59 13.53 3.42
N ALA A 56 3.68 13.13 2.54
CA ALA A 56 3.26 13.96 1.41
C ALA A 56 2.68 15.30 1.88
N LYS A 57 1.80 15.31 2.90
CA LYS A 57 1.28 16.55 3.49
C LYS A 57 2.37 17.45 4.09
N ALA A 58 3.35 16.87 4.79
CA ALA A 58 4.48 17.61 5.35
C ALA A 58 5.43 18.18 4.27
N VAL A 59 5.61 17.46 3.16
CA VAL A 59 6.42 17.92 2.01
C VAL A 59 5.69 19.01 1.22
N VAL A 60 4.38 18.89 0.99
CA VAL A 60 3.56 19.93 0.33
C VAL A 60 3.56 21.24 1.12
N ALA A 61 3.58 21.18 2.45
CA ALA A 61 3.70 22.39 3.27
C ALA A 61 5.07 23.08 3.18
N LYS A 62 6.11 22.40 2.65
CA LYS A 62 7.50 22.89 2.63
C LYS A 62 8.08 23.15 1.23
N VAL A 63 7.53 22.58 0.15
CA VAL A 63 8.14 22.63 -1.18
C VAL A 63 7.18 23.16 -2.24
N ASN A 64 7.52 24.34 -2.79
CA ASN A 64 6.85 24.99 -3.92
C ASN A 64 7.21 24.39 -5.30
N SER A 65 7.78 23.18 -5.36
CA SER A 65 8.29 22.60 -6.61
C SER A 65 7.35 21.52 -7.15
N SER A 66 6.78 21.83 -8.31
CA SER A 66 5.63 21.20 -8.96
C SER A 66 5.89 19.82 -9.58
N SER A 67 7.13 19.32 -9.61
CA SER A 67 7.48 18.03 -10.22
C SER A 67 7.45 16.86 -9.23
N SER A 68 8.09 16.98 -8.06
CA SER A 68 8.14 15.90 -7.05
C SER A 68 6.77 15.64 -6.40
N THR A 69 5.90 16.65 -6.36
CA THR A 69 4.54 16.53 -5.81
C THR A 69 3.66 15.63 -6.69
N LEU A 70 3.84 15.66 -8.01
CA LEU A 70 3.05 14.85 -8.95
C LEU A 70 3.41 13.36 -8.88
N ALA A 71 4.70 13.03 -8.81
CA ALA A 71 5.17 11.66 -8.66
C ALA A 71 4.69 11.02 -7.34
N ILE A 72 4.86 11.75 -6.22
CA ILE A 72 4.40 11.29 -4.90
C ILE A 72 2.86 11.14 -4.87
N SER A 73 2.12 12.04 -5.53
CA SER A 73 0.67 11.94 -5.61
C SER A 73 0.21 10.74 -6.46
N SER A 74 0.96 10.39 -7.51
CA SER A 74 0.64 9.25 -8.39
C SER A 74 0.80 7.92 -7.66
N ASP A 75 1.96 7.68 -7.02
CA ASP A 75 2.22 6.45 -6.26
C ASP A 75 1.22 6.26 -5.10
N VAL A 76 0.82 7.37 -4.46
CA VAL A 76 -0.16 7.35 -3.38
C VAL A 76 -1.57 7.11 -3.91
N ALA A 77 -1.92 7.62 -5.08
CA ALA A 77 -3.22 7.38 -5.70
C ALA A 77 -3.38 5.91 -6.10
N GLU A 78 -2.36 5.33 -6.74
CA GLU A 78 -2.37 3.94 -7.20
C GLU A 78 -2.44 2.95 -6.01
N LEU A 79 -1.62 3.17 -4.97
CA LEU A 79 -1.67 2.39 -3.74
C LEU A 79 -3.04 2.49 -3.05
N LYS A 80 -3.63 3.68 -3.05
CA LYS A 80 -4.92 3.94 -2.41
C LYS A 80 -6.08 3.29 -3.17
N ASP A 81 -6.04 3.27 -4.49
CA ASP A 81 -7.08 2.65 -5.31
C ASP A 81 -6.99 1.12 -5.26
N MET A 82 -5.79 0.54 -5.20
CA MET A 82 -5.62 -0.90 -4.94
C MET A 82 -6.11 -1.30 -3.53
N VAL A 83 -5.82 -0.50 -2.50
CA VAL A 83 -6.35 -0.74 -1.14
C VAL A 83 -7.88 -0.65 -1.10
N ARG A 84 -8.47 0.29 -1.84
CA ARG A 84 -9.92 0.39 -1.97
C ARG A 84 -10.51 -0.83 -2.65
N ALA A 85 -9.89 -1.33 -3.73
CA ALA A 85 -10.32 -2.55 -4.39
C ALA A 85 -10.29 -3.76 -3.42
N LEU A 86 -9.21 -3.91 -2.65
CA LEU A 86 -9.09 -4.94 -1.60
C LEU A 86 -10.15 -4.83 -0.49
N LEU A 87 -10.50 -3.61 -0.08
CA LEU A 87 -11.48 -3.38 0.99
C LEU A 87 -12.94 -3.44 0.52
N LEU A 88 -13.20 -3.18 -0.77
CA LEU A 88 -14.54 -3.25 -1.37
C LEU A 88 -15.04 -4.69 -1.52
N ASP A 89 -14.15 -5.66 -1.69
CA ASP A 89 -14.48 -7.10 -1.75
C ASP A 89 -15.08 -7.62 -0.41
N LYS A 90 -14.82 -6.93 0.71
CA LYS A 90 -15.34 -7.30 2.05
C LYS A 90 -16.82 -6.96 2.27
N LYS A 91 -17.52 -6.45 1.25
CA LYS A 91 -18.90 -5.97 1.34
C LYS A 91 -19.80 -6.69 0.33
N ASN A 92 -19.84 -8.02 0.40
CA ASN A 92 -20.93 -8.80 -0.19
C ASN A 92 -21.28 -10.03 0.66
#